data_AF-A0A3Q2V6Q9-F1
#
_entry.id   AF-A0A3Q2V6Q9-F1
#
_cell.length_a   1.000
_cell.length_b   1.000
_cell.length_c   1.000
_cell.angle_alpha   90.00
_cell.angle_beta   90.00
_cell.angle_gamma   90.00
#
_symmetry.space_group_name_H-M   'P 1'
#
loop_
_entity.id
_entity.type
_entity.pdbx_description
1 polymer ?
#
loop_
_entity_poly.entity_id
_entity_poly.type
_entity_poly.pdbx_seq_one_letter_code
_entity_poly.pdbx_strand_id
1 'polypeptide(L)'
;MTHPFPSLSPEQKRELSDIAQRIVAPGKGILAADESTGTMAKRLQKINVENTEENRRSFRDILFSSDASFSNCVGGIIFFHETLYQKSDSGKLFPQLVKEKGIVVGIKVDKGTAGLMGTDGETTTQGLDGLSERCAQYKKDGCDFAKWRCVLKISDGCPSALAIAENANVLARYASICQQNGLVPIVEPEILPDGDHDLQRCQYATEKVLAAVYKALSDHHVYLEGTLLKPNMVTAGHSCTKKYTPQEVAMATVTALRRTVPASVPGICFLSGGQSEEEASVNLNAINQVPLHRPWKLTFSYGRALQASALAAWKGKAENKAATQQTFITRAKINGLASKGEYKPTGAAGQASTQSLYTASYVY
;
A
#
# COMPACT_ATOMS: atom_id res chain seq x y z
N MET A 1 18.50 -6.13 -25.00
CA MET A 1 19.39 -5.21 -25.74
C MET A 1 20.78 -5.26 -25.09
N THR A 2 21.86 -5.34 -25.87
CA THR A 2 23.25 -5.42 -25.37
C THR A 2 23.91 -4.06 -25.18
N HIS A 3 23.26 -2.97 -25.61
CA HIS A 3 23.73 -1.59 -25.43
C HIS A 3 22.83 -0.82 -24.46
N PRO A 4 23.40 -0.19 -23.41
CA PRO A 4 22.63 0.60 -22.46
C PRO A 4 22.38 2.01 -23.00
N PHE A 5 21.12 2.44 -23.01
CA PHE A 5 20.74 3.84 -23.08
C PHE A 5 20.26 4.25 -21.67
N PRO A 6 21.08 4.99 -20.89
CA PRO A 6 20.71 5.32 -19.52
C PRO A 6 19.38 6.08 -19.46
N SER A 7 18.40 5.49 -18.77
CA SER A 7 17.08 6.13 -18.55
C SER A 7 17.13 7.25 -17.51
N LEU A 8 18.10 7.22 -16.59
CA LEU A 8 18.22 8.18 -15.49
C LEU A 8 19.67 8.60 -15.27
N SER A 9 19.90 9.87 -14.97
CA SER A 9 21.19 10.40 -14.52
C SER A 9 21.54 9.90 -13.11
N PRO A 10 22.83 9.97 -12.70
CA PRO A 10 23.24 9.67 -11.33
C PRO A 10 22.48 10.48 -10.26
N GLU A 11 22.17 11.75 -10.55
CA GLU A 11 21.44 12.65 -9.66
C GLU A 11 19.98 12.22 -9.51
N GLN A 12 19.32 11.88 -10.63
CA GLN A 12 17.95 11.34 -10.61
C GLN A 12 17.88 10.01 -9.84
N LYS A 13 18.86 9.12 -10.03
CA LYS A 13 18.96 7.87 -9.27
C LYS A 13 19.13 8.11 -7.78
N ARG A 14 19.97 9.07 -7.39
CA ARG A 14 20.18 9.44 -5.99
C ARG A 14 18.90 9.99 -5.37
N GLU A 15 18.23 10.92 -6.05
CA GLU A 15 16.96 11.50 -5.58
C GLU A 15 15.91 10.41 -5.30
N LEU A 16 15.67 9.52 -6.28
CA LEU A 16 14.70 8.44 -6.14
C LEU A 16 15.07 7.47 -5.01
N SER A 17 16.35 7.11 -4.90
CA SER A 17 16.80 6.21 -3.83
C SER A 17 16.65 6.83 -2.45
N ASP A 18 17.03 8.11 -2.29
CA ASP A 18 16.90 8.84 -1.03
C ASP A 18 15.43 8.99 -0.61
N ILE A 19 14.53 9.27 -1.56
CA ILE A 19 13.08 9.27 -1.30
C ILE A 19 12.61 7.89 -0.81
N ALA A 20 12.95 6.83 -1.54
CA ALA A 20 12.50 5.48 -1.20
C ALA A 20 12.98 5.05 0.19
N GLN A 21 14.25 5.31 0.53
CA GLN A 21 14.83 5.01 1.84
C GLN A 21 14.17 5.81 2.97
N ARG A 22 13.82 7.09 2.76
CA ARG A 22 13.09 7.89 3.76
C ARG A 22 11.71 7.33 4.08
N ILE A 23 11.00 6.82 3.06
CA ILE A 23 9.66 6.23 3.24
C ILE A 23 9.71 4.99 4.14
N VAL A 24 10.73 4.13 3.96
CA VAL A 24 10.87 2.85 4.66
C VAL A 24 11.93 2.85 5.78
N ALA A 25 12.25 4.03 6.31
CA ALA A 25 13.18 4.15 7.43
C ALA A 25 12.77 3.24 8.61
N PRO A 26 13.71 2.76 9.44
CA PRO A 26 13.39 1.81 10.52
C PRO A 26 12.24 2.27 11.41
N GLY A 27 11.25 1.39 11.62
CA GLY A 27 10.05 1.71 12.40
C GLY A 27 8.96 2.48 11.65
N LYS A 28 9.20 2.86 10.38
CA LYS A 28 8.24 3.61 9.55
C LYS A 28 7.58 2.76 8.48
N GLY A 29 6.32 3.07 8.20
CA GLY A 29 5.57 2.57 7.06
C GLY A 29 4.76 3.68 6.39
N ILE A 30 3.71 3.29 5.67
CA ILE A 30 2.90 4.19 4.86
C ILE A 30 1.44 4.15 5.33
N LEU A 31 0.84 5.33 5.50
CA LEU A 31 -0.62 5.46 5.57
C LEU A 31 -1.17 5.57 4.14
N ALA A 32 -1.96 4.58 3.73
CA ALA A 32 -2.68 4.63 2.46
C ALA A 32 -4.02 5.35 2.67
N ALA A 33 -4.05 6.65 2.39
CA ALA A 33 -5.22 7.53 2.54
C ALA A 33 -5.76 8.00 1.16
N ASP A 34 -5.55 7.15 0.14
CA ASP A 34 -5.79 7.38 -1.27
C ASP A 34 -7.10 6.78 -1.80
N GLU A 35 -8.04 6.54 -0.89
CA GLU A 35 -9.39 6.10 -1.23
C GLU A 35 -10.05 7.09 -2.19
N SER A 36 -10.56 6.58 -3.32
CA SER A 36 -11.38 7.38 -4.23
C SER A 36 -12.66 7.87 -3.53
N THR A 37 -13.37 8.83 -4.14
CA THR A 37 -14.69 9.26 -3.68
C THR A 37 -15.66 8.10 -3.48
N GLY A 38 -15.64 7.11 -4.38
CA GLY A 38 -16.49 5.92 -4.29
C GLY A 38 -16.09 4.97 -3.16
N THR A 39 -14.79 4.79 -2.92
CA THR A 39 -14.30 3.99 -1.79
C THR A 39 -14.56 4.66 -0.45
N MET A 40 -14.39 5.99 -0.37
CA MET A 40 -14.77 6.74 0.82
C MET A 40 -16.26 6.67 1.10
N ALA A 41 -17.12 6.66 0.06
CA ALA A 41 -18.56 6.46 0.24
C ALA A 41 -18.87 5.18 1.03
N LYS A 42 -18.27 4.04 0.62
CA LYS A 42 -18.45 2.75 1.31
C LYS A 42 -17.95 2.78 2.75
N ARG A 43 -16.90 3.55 3.05
CA ARG A 43 -16.36 3.69 4.41
C ARG A 43 -17.26 4.54 5.29
N LEU A 44 -17.68 5.70 4.81
CA LEU A 44 -18.54 6.64 5.54
C LEU A 44 -19.93 6.06 5.79
N GLN A 45 -20.48 5.29 4.83
CA GLN A 45 -21.75 4.59 5.00
C GLN A 45 -21.74 3.64 6.21
N LYS A 46 -20.62 2.96 6.49
CA LYS A 46 -20.50 2.03 7.64
C LYS A 46 -20.64 2.73 9.00
N ILE A 47 -20.41 4.04 9.05
CA ILE A 47 -20.57 4.87 10.25
C ILE A 47 -21.75 5.84 10.13
N ASN A 48 -22.63 5.65 9.16
CA ASN A 48 -23.79 6.49 8.87
C ASN A 48 -23.44 7.97 8.66
N VAL A 49 -22.33 8.24 7.97
CA VAL A 49 -21.89 9.59 7.60
C VAL A 49 -22.09 9.81 6.11
N GLU A 50 -22.61 10.98 5.74
CA GLU A 50 -22.80 11.37 4.34
C GLU A 50 -21.47 11.58 3.62
N ASN A 51 -21.38 11.15 2.35
CA ASN A 51 -20.18 11.29 1.54
C ASN A 51 -20.07 12.67 0.85
N THR A 52 -19.91 13.72 1.64
CA THR A 52 -19.62 15.07 1.14
C THR A 52 -18.11 15.31 1.04
N GLU A 53 -17.69 16.27 0.20
CA GLU A 53 -16.28 16.70 0.15
C GLU A 53 -15.79 17.14 1.52
N GLU A 54 -16.60 17.90 2.26
CA GLU A 54 -16.23 18.36 3.59
C GLU A 54 -16.04 17.22 4.59
N ASN A 55 -16.88 16.18 4.57
CA ASN A 55 -16.69 15.03 5.45
C ASN A 55 -15.42 14.23 5.10
N ARG A 56 -15.09 14.12 3.80
CA ARG A 56 -13.82 13.50 3.37
C ARG A 56 -12.63 14.33 3.82
N ARG A 57 -12.67 15.65 3.62
CA ARG A 57 -11.66 16.62 4.07
C ARG A 57 -11.48 16.57 5.58
N SER A 58 -12.56 16.68 6.34
CA SER A 58 -12.57 16.63 7.82
C SER A 58 -11.92 15.35 8.34
N PHE A 59 -12.27 14.18 7.81
CA PHE A 59 -11.63 12.94 8.26
C PHE A 59 -10.13 12.92 7.95
N ARG A 60 -9.71 13.39 6.77
CA ARG A 60 -8.29 13.51 6.42
C ARG A 60 -7.56 14.50 7.31
N ASP A 61 -8.17 15.65 7.59
CA ASP A 61 -7.60 16.65 8.48
C ASP A 61 -7.42 16.11 9.89
N ILE A 62 -8.40 15.38 10.43
CA ILE A 62 -8.28 14.74 11.76
C ILE A 62 -7.04 13.83 11.79
N LEU A 63 -6.82 12.99 10.77
CA LEU A 63 -5.65 12.11 10.70
C LEU A 63 -4.35 12.91 10.59
N PHE A 64 -4.26 13.87 9.66
CA PHE A 64 -3.02 14.58 9.36
C PHE A 64 -2.64 15.61 10.42
N SER A 65 -3.62 16.21 11.09
CA SER A 65 -3.43 17.14 12.22
C SER A 65 -3.13 16.44 13.54
N SER A 66 -3.11 15.10 13.60
CA SER A 66 -2.72 14.33 14.79
C SER A 66 -1.33 14.74 15.31
N ASP A 67 -1.09 14.56 16.60
CA ASP A 67 0.19 14.84 17.24
C ASP A 67 1.40 14.28 16.46
N ALA A 68 2.52 15.01 16.44
CA ALA A 68 3.68 14.67 15.63
C ALA A 68 4.28 13.28 15.93
N SER A 69 3.97 12.65 17.07
CA SER A 69 4.49 11.32 17.42
C SER A 69 4.16 10.23 16.40
N PHE A 70 3.11 10.34 15.57
CA PHE A 70 2.85 9.34 14.52
C PHE A 70 3.86 9.40 13.37
N SER A 71 4.57 10.53 13.14
CA SER A 71 5.59 10.63 12.08
C SER A 71 6.85 9.80 12.37
N ASN A 72 7.02 9.35 13.62
CA ASN A 72 8.00 8.33 13.98
C ASN A 72 7.65 6.94 13.43
N CYS A 73 6.38 6.74 13.06
CA CYS A 73 5.85 5.47 12.55
C CYS A 73 5.40 5.57 11.08
N VAL A 74 5.20 6.76 10.55
CA VAL A 74 4.74 6.99 9.17
C VAL A 74 5.80 7.77 8.41
N GLY A 75 6.41 7.12 7.42
CA GLY A 75 7.41 7.71 6.52
C GLY A 75 6.78 8.31 5.27
N GLY A 76 5.62 7.82 4.85
CA GLY A 76 4.87 8.39 3.71
C GLY A 76 3.37 8.31 3.88
N ILE A 77 2.63 9.20 3.20
CA ILE A 77 1.17 9.12 3.09
C ILE A 77 0.77 9.17 1.62
N ILE A 78 -0.06 8.23 1.20
CA ILE A 78 -0.64 8.21 -0.15
C ILE A 78 -1.94 9.01 -0.13
N PHE A 79 -2.05 10.00 -0.99
CA PHE A 79 -3.26 10.80 -1.18
C PHE A 79 -4.03 10.37 -2.43
N PHE A 80 -5.32 10.67 -2.41
CA PHE A 80 -6.13 10.79 -3.62
C PHE A 80 -6.01 12.20 -4.19
N HIS A 81 -6.33 12.38 -5.47
CA HIS A 81 -6.22 13.67 -6.16
C HIS A 81 -6.97 14.80 -5.43
N GLU A 82 -8.20 14.53 -4.96
CA GLU A 82 -8.98 15.50 -4.19
C GLU A 82 -8.22 15.97 -2.93
N THR A 83 -7.68 15.02 -2.16
CA THR A 83 -6.95 15.31 -0.92
C THR A 83 -5.67 16.10 -1.15
N LEU A 84 -4.99 15.92 -2.28
CA LEU A 84 -3.76 16.65 -2.60
C LEU A 84 -3.98 18.18 -2.60
N TYR A 85 -5.16 18.63 -3.02
CA TYR A 85 -5.50 20.05 -3.17
C TYR A 85 -6.43 20.58 -2.06
N GLN A 86 -6.79 19.74 -1.10
CA GLN A 86 -7.55 20.14 0.07
C GLN A 86 -6.68 20.83 1.13
N LYS A 87 -7.35 21.59 2.01
CA LYS A 87 -6.73 22.33 3.11
C LYS A 87 -7.23 21.84 4.47
N SER A 88 -6.35 21.95 5.47
CA SER A 88 -6.72 21.78 6.88
C SER A 88 -7.55 22.94 7.40
N ASP A 89 -8.12 22.77 8.59
CA ASP A 89 -8.81 23.83 9.35
C ASP A 89 -7.89 25.05 9.60
N SER A 90 -6.57 24.84 9.60
CA SER A 90 -5.56 25.91 9.73
C SER A 90 -5.23 26.62 8.41
N GLY A 91 -5.95 26.31 7.32
CA GLY A 91 -5.75 26.91 5.99
C GLY A 91 -4.53 26.41 5.21
N LYS A 92 -3.76 25.45 5.74
CA LYS A 92 -2.57 24.89 5.07
C LYS A 92 -3.01 23.78 4.11
N LEU A 93 -2.31 23.65 2.98
CA LEU A 93 -2.48 22.49 2.10
C LEU A 93 -2.03 21.21 2.83
N PHE A 94 -2.74 20.09 2.66
CA PHE A 94 -2.37 18.83 3.32
C PHE A 94 -0.93 18.38 3.02
N PRO A 95 -0.38 18.50 1.80
CA PRO A 95 1.03 18.25 1.54
C PRO A 95 1.99 19.05 2.43
N GLN A 96 1.70 20.34 2.65
CA GLN A 96 2.51 21.19 3.51
C GLN A 96 2.42 20.72 4.96
N LEU A 97 1.20 20.46 5.44
CA LEU A 97 0.96 20.00 6.81
C LEU A 97 1.72 18.71 7.16
N VAL A 98 1.77 17.73 6.26
CA VAL A 98 2.46 16.46 6.54
C VAL A 98 3.96 16.55 6.31
N LYS A 99 4.43 17.38 5.36
CA LYS A 99 5.86 17.64 5.15
C LYS A 99 6.51 18.33 6.35
N GLU A 100 5.80 19.23 7.02
CA GLU A 100 6.26 19.84 8.29
C GLU A 100 6.54 18.81 9.39
N LYS A 101 5.95 17.60 9.29
CA LYS A 101 6.19 16.47 10.20
C LYS A 101 7.26 15.50 9.69
N GLY A 102 7.94 15.83 8.59
CA GLY A 102 8.96 14.98 7.96
C GLY A 102 8.40 13.79 7.20
N ILE A 103 7.13 13.83 6.78
CA ILE A 103 6.46 12.76 6.06
C ILE A 103 6.51 13.02 4.55
N VAL A 104 6.86 11.99 3.78
CA VAL A 104 6.89 12.05 2.32
C VAL A 104 5.45 12.01 1.78
N VAL A 105 5.14 12.84 0.78
CA VAL A 105 3.81 12.90 0.15
C VAL A 105 3.79 12.01 -1.09
N GLY A 106 2.76 11.19 -1.22
CA GLY A 106 2.53 10.36 -2.39
C GLY A 106 1.14 10.49 -2.96
N ILE A 107 0.97 10.03 -4.19
CA ILE A 107 -0.27 10.20 -4.96
C ILE A 107 -0.68 8.91 -5.67
N LYS A 108 -1.95 8.53 -5.57
CA LYS A 108 -2.53 7.48 -6.43
C LYS A 108 -2.72 8.01 -7.84
N VAL A 109 -2.15 7.34 -8.83
CA VAL A 109 -2.18 7.81 -10.23
C VAL A 109 -2.92 6.89 -11.20
N ASP A 110 -3.19 5.64 -10.83
CA ASP A 110 -4.04 4.73 -11.61
C ASP A 110 -5.49 5.24 -11.66
N LYS A 111 -6.18 4.91 -12.75
CA LYS A 111 -7.59 5.24 -13.02
C LYS A 111 -8.51 4.03 -12.86
N GLY A 112 -8.13 3.08 -11.99
CA GLY A 112 -8.91 1.87 -11.70
C GLY A 112 -8.69 0.72 -12.67
N THR A 113 -9.39 -0.38 -12.42
CA THR A 113 -9.28 -1.63 -13.18
C THR A 113 -10.20 -1.64 -14.40
N ALA A 114 -9.81 -2.37 -15.45
CA ALA A 114 -10.62 -2.67 -16.62
C ALA A 114 -10.61 -4.18 -16.89
N GLY A 115 -11.73 -4.75 -17.35
CA GLY A 115 -11.85 -6.18 -17.62
C GLY A 115 -10.99 -6.65 -18.79
N LEU A 116 -10.39 -7.83 -18.66
CA LEU A 116 -9.67 -8.51 -19.76
C LEU A 116 -10.63 -9.43 -20.50
N MET A 117 -11.02 -9.05 -21.72
CA MET A 117 -11.92 -9.84 -22.55
C MET A 117 -11.34 -11.23 -22.83
N GLY A 118 -12.20 -12.26 -22.78
CA GLY A 118 -11.78 -13.66 -22.96
C GLY A 118 -11.15 -14.30 -21.71
N THR A 119 -11.13 -13.61 -20.57
CA THR A 119 -10.75 -14.18 -19.27
C THR A 119 -11.97 -14.41 -18.38
N ASP A 120 -11.82 -15.25 -17.35
CA ASP A 120 -12.83 -15.41 -16.31
C ASP A 120 -12.78 -14.20 -15.36
N GLY A 121 -13.34 -13.07 -15.74
CA GLY A 121 -13.47 -11.89 -14.87
C GLY A 121 -12.16 -11.34 -14.32
N GLU A 122 -11.04 -11.50 -15.04
CA GLU A 122 -9.75 -10.90 -14.68
C GLU A 122 -9.67 -9.46 -15.19
N THR A 123 -8.73 -8.69 -14.64
CA THR A 123 -8.59 -7.27 -14.94
C THR A 123 -7.16 -6.87 -15.24
N THR A 124 -6.98 -5.84 -16.05
CA THR A 124 -5.78 -4.97 -16.05
C THR A 124 -6.13 -3.64 -15.37
N THR A 125 -5.19 -2.70 -15.33
CA THR A 125 -5.39 -1.36 -14.74
C THR A 125 -5.08 -0.29 -15.75
N GLN A 126 -5.91 0.76 -15.80
CA GLN A 126 -5.80 1.86 -16.75
C GLN A 126 -5.23 3.14 -16.11
N GLY A 127 -4.76 4.07 -16.93
CA GLY A 127 -4.32 5.40 -16.48
C GLY A 127 -2.98 5.90 -17.01
N LEU A 128 -2.37 5.21 -17.98
CA LEU A 128 -1.09 5.60 -18.58
C LEU A 128 -1.22 6.86 -19.46
N ASP A 129 -2.39 7.10 -20.05
CA ASP A 129 -2.64 8.27 -20.89
C ASP A 129 -2.49 9.57 -20.10
N GLY A 130 -1.58 10.42 -20.55
CA GLY A 130 -1.22 11.69 -19.90
C GLY A 130 -0.53 11.51 -18.55
N LEU A 131 0.01 10.33 -18.24
CA LEU A 131 0.60 10.05 -16.93
C LEU A 131 1.88 10.87 -16.69
N SER A 132 2.70 11.11 -17.72
CA SER A 132 3.94 11.87 -17.56
C SER A 132 3.66 13.32 -17.13
N GLU A 133 2.71 13.97 -17.80
CA GLU A 133 2.28 15.34 -17.51
C GLU A 133 1.67 15.43 -16.11
N ARG A 134 0.86 14.44 -15.73
CA ARG A 134 0.31 14.34 -14.37
C ARG A 134 1.41 14.15 -13.33
N CYS A 135 2.40 13.28 -13.59
CA CYS A 135 3.52 13.07 -12.68
C CYS A 135 4.36 14.33 -12.50
N ALA A 136 4.69 15.05 -13.58
CA ALA A 136 5.39 16.33 -13.50
C ALA A 136 4.61 17.36 -12.67
N GLN A 137 3.30 17.46 -12.90
CA GLN A 137 2.43 18.36 -12.13
C GLN A 137 2.39 17.97 -10.65
N TYR A 138 2.21 16.68 -10.33
CA TYR A 138 2.21 16.22 -8.94
C TYR A 138 3.56 16.41 -8.25
N LYS A 139 4.68 16.25 -8.96
CA LYS A 139 6.01 16.56 -8.42
C LYS A 139 6.12 18.04 -8.05
N LYS A 140 5.67 18.93 -8.92
CA LYS A 140 5.59 20.39 -8.66
C LYS A 140 4.70 20.71 -7.46
N ASP A 141 3.59 19.98 -7.30
CA ASP A 141 2.63 20.15 -6.21
C ASP A 141 3.08 19.47 -4.90
N GLY A 142 4.26 18.85 -4.90
CA GLY A 142 4.95 18.38 -3.71
C GLY A 142 4.89 16.87 -3.46
N CYS A 143 4.41 16.06 -4.40
CA CYS A 143 4.51 14.61 -4.31
C CYS A 143 5.93 14.13 -4.65
N ASP A 144 6.42 13.11 -3.94
CA ASP A 144 7.73 12.49 -4.18
C ASP A 144 7.62 11.01 -4.53
N PHE A 145 6.44 10.41 -4.35
CA PHE A 145 6.17 9.03 -4.75
C PHE A 145 4.75 8.88 -5.31
N ALA A 146 4.52 7.78 -6.02
CA ALA A 146 3.23 7.46 -6.60
C ALA A 146 2.80 6.05 -6.22
N LYS A 147 1.52 5.74 -6.43
CA LYS A 147 0.97 4.39 -6.26
C LYS A 147 0.13 4.00 -7.47
N TRP A 148 0.30 2.75 -7.91
CA TRP A 148 -0.52 2.12 -8.93
C TRP A 148 -0.88 0.70 -8.53
N ARG A 149 -2.19 0.41 -8.46
CA ARG A 149 -2.70 -0.90 -8.07
C ARG A 149 -3.17 -1.71 -9.27
N CYS A 150 -2.58 -2.90 -9.43
CA CYS A 150 -3.10 -3.99 -10.24
C CYS A 150 -3.79 -5.04 -9.35
N VAL A 151 -4.74 -5.79 -9.93
CA VAL A 151 -5.55 -6.76 -9.20
C VAL A 151 -5.55 -8.10 -9.93
N LEU A 152 -5.21 -9.14 -9.19
CA LEU A 152 -5.25 -10.52 -9.65
C LEU A 152 -6.09 -11.34 -8.67
N LYS A 153 -6.69 -12.44 -9.16
CA LYS A 153 -7.50 -13.35 -8.34
C LYS A 153 -6.95 -14.77 -8.41
N ILE A 154 -7.17 -15.55 -7.36
CA ILE A 154 -6.88 -16.99 -7.35
C ILE A 154 -8.21 -17.74 -7.53
N SER A 155 -8.26 -18.58 -8.56
CA SER A 155 -9.32 -19.58 -8.77
C SER A 155 -8.72 -20.78 -9.53
N ASP A 156 -9.57 -21.71 -10.00
CA ASP A 156 -9.12 -22.89 -10.75
C ASP A 156 -8.29 -22.52 -11.99
N GLY A 157 -8.68 -21.44 -12.70
CA GLY A 157 -7.99 -20.96 -13.91
C GLY A 157 -7.20 -19.65 -13.74
N CYS A 158 -7.28 -19.00 -12.58
CA CYS A 158 -6.69 -17.68 -12.35
C CYS A 158 -5.58 -17.71 -11.27
N PRO A 159 -4.57 -16.83 -11.36
CA PRO A 159 -4.40 -15.83 -12.42
C PRO A 159 -3.90 -16.45 -13.73
N SER A 160 -4.49 -16.06 -14.86
CA SER A 160 -4.09 -16.57 -16.18
C SER A 160 -2.75 -16.00 -16.63
N ALA A 161 -2.13 -16.63 -17.62
CA ALA A 161 -0.90 -16.12 -18.23
C ALA A 161 -1.08 -14.70 -18.82
N LEU A 162 -2.27 -14.42 -19.40
CA LEU A 162 -2.61 -13.11 -19.93
C LEU A 162 -2.68 -12.06 -18.82
N ALA A 163 -3.41 -12.33 -17.74
CA ALA A 163 -3.55 -11.38 -16.63
C ALA A 163 -2.22 -11.08 -15.93
N ILE A 164 -1.37 -12.10 -15.74
CA ILE A 164 -0.03 -11.92 -15.18
C ILE A 164 0.82 -11.02 -16.09
N ALA A 165 0.90 -11.35 -17.38
CA ALA A 165 1.74 -10.62 -18.33
C ALA A 165 1.31 -9.16 -18.49
N GLU A 166 0.01 -8.93 -18.63
CA GLU A 166 -0.55 -7.60 -18.85
C GLU A 166 -0.40 -6.70 -17.62
N ASN A 167 -0.71 -7.20 -16.42
CA ASN A 167 -0.53 -6.41 -15.19
C ASN A 167 0.96 -6.15 -14.87
N ALA A 168 1.85 -7.11 -15.13
CA ALA A 168 3.28 -6.88 -14.98
C ALA A 168 3.79 -5.79 -15.95
N ASN A 169 3.34 -5.83 -17.21
CA ASN A 169 3.74 -4.87 -18.23
C ASN A 169 3.22 -3.45 -17.91
N VAL A 170 1.96 -3.30 -17.51
CA VAL A 170 1.40 -1.97 -17.19
C VAL A 170 2.06 -1.36 -15.93
N LEU A 171 2.38 -2.18 -14.93
CA LEU A 171 3.14 -1.73 -13.75
C LEU A 171 4.54 -1.23 -14.12
N ALA A 172 5.20 -1.90 -15.07
CA ALA A 172 6.53 -1.49 -15.53
C ALA A 172 6.49 -0.17 -16.34
N ARG A 173 5.48 -0.01 -17.21
CA ARG A 173 5.21 1.26 -17.92
C ARG A 173 4.96 2.41 -16.94
N TYR A 174 4.10 2.19 -15.95
CA TYR A 174 3.83 3.15 -14.89
C TYR A 174 5.11 3.54 -14.13
N ALA A 175 5.88 2.55 -13.69
CA ALA A 175 7.08 2.77 -12.91
C ALA A 175 8.14 3.57 -13.69
N SER A 176 8.34 3.23 -14.98
CA SER A 176 9.23 3.97 -15.86
C SER A 176 8.82 5.45 -15.97
N ILE A 177 7.53 5.74 -16.18
CA ILE A 177 7.03 7.12 -16.33
C ILE A 177 7.20 7.91 -15.02
N CYS A 178 6.94 7.29 -13.87
CA CYS A 178 7.15 7.95 -12.58
C CYS A 178 8.62 8.33 -12.35
N GLN A 179 9.55 7.42 -12.64
CA GLN A 179 10.98 7.69 -12.43
C GLN A 179 11.50 8.83 -13.32
N GLN A 180 11.03 8.93 -14.56
CA GLN A 180 11.37 10.06 -15.45
C GLN A 180 10.95 11.42 -14.88
N ASN A 181 9.95 11.45 -14.01
CA ASN A 181 9.40 12.66 -13.40
C ASN A 181 9.79 12.82 -11.93
N GLY A 182 10.82 12.09 -11.45
CA GLY A 182 11.32 12.23 -10.07
C GLY A 182 10.35 11.71 -9.00
N LEU A 183 9.44 10.80 -9.36
CA LEU A 183 8.54 10.13 -8.43
C LEU A 183 8.96 8.66 -8.23
N VAL A 184 9.10 8.24 -6.97
CA VAL A 184 9.28 6.82 -6.62
C VAL A 184 7.98 6.05 -6.89
N PRO A 185 7.95 5.03 -7.76
CA PRO A 185 6.76 4.22 -7.96
C PRO A 185 6.62 3.14 -6.88
N ILE A 186 5.45 3.09 -6.23
CA ILE A 186 5.01 1.93 -5.46
C ILE A 186 4.28 0.98 -6.43
N VAL A 187 4.89 -0.17 -6.66
CA VAL A 187 4.38 -1.22 -7.54
C VAL A 187 3.48 -2.14 -6.72
N GLU A 188 2.15 -2.10 -6.95
CA GLU A 188 1.15 -2.85 -6.17
C GLU A 188 0.46 -3.93 -7.02
N PRO A 189 1.04 -5.14 -7.17
CA PRO A 189 0.39 -6.29 -7.78
C PRO A 189 -0.42 -7.07 -6.73
N GLU A 190 -1.61 -6.59 -6.37
CA GLU A 190 -2.43 -7.22 -5.33
C GLU A 190 -3.06 -8.53 -5.86
N ILE A 191 -2.72 -9.64 -5.23
CA ILE A 191 -3.49 -10.89 -5.36
C ILE A 191 -4.54 -10.91 -4.25
N LEU A 192 -5.81 -10.96 -4.67
CA LEU A 192 -6.94 -10.92 -3.75
C LEU A 192 -6.99 -12.19 -2.87
N PRO A 193 -7.39 -12.07 -1.59
CA PRO A 193 -7.59 -13.21 -0.71
C PRO A 193 -8.92 -13.93 -0.94
N ASP A 194 -9.74 -13.49 -1.90
CA ASP A 194 -11.02 -14.13 -2.24
C ASP A 194 -10.83 -15.61 -2.63
N GLY A 195 -11.73 -16.48 -2.15
CA GLY A 195 -11.73 -17.92 -2.42
C GLY A 195 -11.36 -18.78 -1.21
N ASP A 196 -11.32 -20.09 -1.42
CA ASP A 196 -11.07 -21.14 -0.42
C ASP A 196 -9.67 -21.78 -0.51
N HIS A 197 -8.83 -21.25 -1.40
CA HIS A 197 -7.47 -21.72 -1.65
C HIS A 197 -6.60 -21.72 -0.37
N ASP A 198 -5.67 -22.66 -0.30
CA ASP A 198 -4.76 -22.77 0.85
C ASP A 198 -3.57 -21.80 0.77
N LEU A 199 -2.75 -21.80 1.83
CA LEU A 199 -1.57 -20.94 1.94
C LEU A 199 -0.56 -21.23 0.83
N GLN A 200 -0.39 -22.51 0.46
CA GLN A 200 0.57 -22.97 -0.54
C GLN A 200 0.18 -22.48 -1.94
N ARG A 201 -1.12 -22.50 -2.28
CA ARG A 201 -1.64 -21.97 -3.54
C ARG A 201 -1.42 -20.46 -3.64
N CYS A 202 -1.65 -19.72 -2.56
CA CYS A 202 -1.35 -18.29 -2.51
C CYS A 202 0.15 -18.01 -2.66
N GLN A 203 1.00 -18.81 -2.01
CA GLN A 203 2.46 -18.70 -2.16
C GLN A 203 2.89 -18.91 -3.60
N TYR A 204 2.38 -19.97 -4.25
CA TYR A 204 2.68 -20.28 -5.64
C TYR A 204 2.27 -19.14 -6.58
N ALA A 205 1.04 -18.64 -6.46
CA ALA A 205 0.55 -17.54 -7.28
C ALA A 205 1.40 -16.27 -7.06
N THR A 206 1.72 -15.95 -5.81
CA THR A 206 2.58 -14.81 -5.45
C THR A 206 3.97 -14.93 -6.10
N GLU A 207 4.59 -16.11 -6.05
CA GLU A 207 5.89 -16.34 -6.68
C GLU A 207 5.84 -16.15 -8.20
N LYS A 208 4.80 -16.64 -8.88
CA LYS A 208 4.65 -16.48 -10.33
C LYS A 208 4.39 -15.03 -10.74
N VAL A 209 3.53 -14.33 -10.01
CA VAL A 209 3.22 -12.92 -10.27
C VAL A 209 4.45 -12.05 -10.04
N LEU A 210 5.15 -12.19 -8.92
CA LEU A 210 6.31 -11.35 -8.62
C LEU A 210 7.48 -11.61 -9.58
N ALA A 211 7.70 -12.86 -10.00
CA ALA A 211 8.70 -13.16 -11.02
C ALA A 211 8.41 -12.43 -12.34
N ALA A 212 7.14 -12.42 -12.79
CA ALA A 212 6.73 -11.69 -13.98
C ALA A 212 6.88 -10.18 -13.82
N VAL A 213 6.49 -9.64 -12.65
CA VAL A 213 6.63 -8.21 -12.33
C VAL A 213 8.09 -7.78 -12.42
N TYR A 214 9.02 -8.45 -11.73
CA TYR A 214 10.43 -8.04 -11.76
C TYR A 214 11.09 -8.24 -13.13
N LYS A 215 10.67 -9.25 -13.89
CA LYS A 215 11.09 -9.38 -15.29
C LYS A 215 10.61 -8.18 -16.13
N ALA A 216 9.36 -7.77 -15.99
CA ALA A 216 8.83 -6.60 -16.70
C ALA A 216 9.53 -5.31 -16.26
N LEU A 217 9.75 -5.09 -14.96
CA LEU A 217 10.51 -3.94 -14.45
C LEU A 217 11.93 -3.88 -15.06
N SER A 218 12.60 -5.03 -15.17
CA SER A 218 13.90 -5.14 -15.83
C SER A 218 13.83 -4.79 -17.32
N ASP A 219 12.83 -5.30 -18.04
CA ASP A 219 12.66 -5.07 -19.48
C ASP A 219 12.37 -3.59 -19.80
N HIS A 220 11.71 -2.88 -18.89
CA HIS A 220 11.41 -1.45 -19.01
C HIS A 220 12.47 -0.55 -18.34
N HIS A 221 13.63 -1.11 -17.97
CA HIS A 221 14.77 -0.37 -17.45
C HIS A 221 14.48 0.41 -16.16
N VAL A 222 13.58 -0.11 -15.32
CA VAL A 222 13.21 0.49 -14.04
C VAL A 222 14.36 0.35 -13.05
N TYR A 223 14.76 1.46 -12.42
CA TYR A 223 15.80 1.51 -11.40
C TYR A 223 15.25 1.06 -10.04
N LEU A 224 15.54 -0.18 -9.63
CA LEU A 224 14.86 -0.84 -8.50
C LEU A 224 15.11 -0.19 -7.15
N GLU A 225 16.30 0.38 -6.92
CA GLU A 225 16.69 1.11 -5.72
C GLU A 225 15.84 2.38 -5.51
N GLY A 226 15.18 2.86 -6.56
CA GLY A 226 14.23 3.98 -6.56
C GLY A 226 12.77 3.53 -6.71
N THR A 227 12.42 2.32 -6.26
CA THR A 227 11.05 1.77 -6.25
C THR A 227 10.67 1.27 -4.85
N LEU A 228 9.39 0.96 -4.65
CA LEU A 228 8.93 0.14 -3.52
C LEU A 228 7.93 -0.90 -4.04
N LEU A 229 7.89 -2.08 -3.40
CA LEU A 229 6.88 -3.10 -3.69
C LEU A 229 5.77 -3.04 -2.65
N LYS A 230 4.51 -3.11 -3.08
CA LYS A 230 3.34 -3.26 -2.19
C LYS A 230 2.59 -4.54 -2.56
N PRO A 231 3.05 -5.70 -2.10
CA PRO A 231 2.38 -6.97 -2.38
C PRO A 231 1.33 -7.26 -1.30
N ASN A 232 0.45 -8.23 -1.58
CA ASN A 232 -0.26 -8.96 -0.53
C ASN A 232 0.73 -9.75 0.34
N MET A 233 0.37 -9.97 1.61
CA MET A 233 0.96 -11.06 2.38
C MET A 233 0.51 -12.40 1.77
N VAL A 234 1.30 -13.46 1.96
CA VAL A 234 0.91 -14.80 1.56
C VAL A 234 0.02 -15.38 2.66
N THR A 235 -1.28 -15.36 2.43
CA THR A 235 -2.30 -15.90 3.34
C THR A 235 -3.17 -16.91 2.61
N ALA A 236 -3.81 -17.82 3.35
CA ALA A 236 -4.89 -18.62 2.76
C ALA A 236 -6.06 -17.72 2.33
N GLY A 237 -6.89 -18.24 1.43
CA GLY A 237 -8.10 -17.59 0.99
C GLY A 237 -9.07 -17.35 2.14
N HIS A 238 -9.90 -16.32 2.02
CA HIS A 238 -10.81 -15.88 3.08
C HIS A 238 -11.78 -17.00 3.51
N SER A 239 -12.23 -17.81 2.55
CA SER A 239 -13.12 -18.95 2.76
C SER A 239 -12.39 -20.25 3.07
N CYS A 240 -11.05 -20.24 3.21
CA CYS A 240 -10.28 -21.44 3.50
C CYS A 240 -10.63 -21.96 4.91
N THR A 241 -10.98 -23.24 4.97
CA THR A 241 -11.35 -23.92 6.22
C THR A 241 -10.13 -24.19 7.10
N LYS A 242 -8.97 -24.44 6.49
CA LYS A 242 -7.70 -24.62 7.20
C LYS A 242 -7.18 -23.27 7.70
N LYS A 243 -6.90 -23.20 9.01
CA LYS A 243 -6.32 -22.01 9.64
C LYS A 243 -4.80 -22.15 9.73
N TYR A 244 -4.14 -21.00 9.60
CA TYR A 244 -2.69 -20.89 9.62
C TYR A 244 -2.29 -19.88 10.68
N THR A 245 -1.18 -20.16 11.34
CA THR A 245 -0.59 -19.27 12.34
C THR A 245 0.10 -18.07 11.66
N PRO A 246 0.29 -16.95 12.38
CA PRO A 246 1.08 -15.83 11.89
C PRO A 246 2.51 -16.23 11.47
N GLN A 247 3.10 -17.22 12.14
CA GLN A 247 4.43 -17.74 11.82
C GLN A 247 4.45 -18.48 10.47
N GLU A 248 3.41 -19.25 10.15
CA GLU A 248 3.27 -19.91 8.84
C GLU A 248 3.05 -18.88 7.72
N VAL A 249 2.16 -17.90 7.94
CA VAL A 249 1.96 -16.75 7.02
C VAL A 249 3.27 -16.02 6.78
N ALA A 250 4.02 -15.75 7.85
CA ALA A 250 5.31 -15.07 7.78
C ALA A 250 6.35 -15.87 6.99
N MET A 251 6.47 -17.17 7.27
CA MET A 251 7.41 -18.05 6.58
C MET A 251 7.10 -18.13 5.09
N ALA A 252 5.83 -18.33 4.71
CA ALA A 252 5.39 -18.39 3.33
C ALA A 252 5.64 -17.06 2.60
N THR A 253 5.32 -15.93 3.26
CA THR A 253 5.52 -14.58 2.71
C THR A 253 7.00 -14.29 2.47
N VAL A 254 7.86 -14.48 3.47
CA VAL A 254 9.30 -14.19 3.34
C VAL A 254 9.96 -15.15 2.33
N THR A 255 9.52 -16.41 2.26
CA THR A 255 10.01 -17.37 1.26
C THR A 255 9.66 -16.95 -0.16
N ALA A 256 8.41 -16.54 -0.43
CA ALA A 256 7.99 -16.08 -1.74
C ALA A 256 8.79 -14.85 -2.19
N LEU A 257 9.00 -13.88 -1.28
CA LEU A 257 9.80 -12.68 -1.57
C LEU A 257 11.26 -13.04 -1.86
N ARG A 258 11.89 -13.89 -1.04
CA ARG A 258 13.27 -14.35 -1.23
C ARG A 258 13.51 -15.06 -2.57
N ARG A 259 12.48 -15.69 -3.12
CA ARG A 259 12.55 -16.39 -4.42
C ARG A 259 12.40 -15.46 -5.63
N THR A 260 11.92 -14.23 -5.45
CA THR A 260 11.44 -13.41 -6.58
C THR A 260 11.89 -11.96 -6.57
N VAL A 261 12.09 -11.36 -5.41
CA VAL A 261 12.43 -9.95 -5.27
C VAL A 261 13.96 -9.80 -5.34
N PRO A 262 14.51 -8.91 -6.17
CA PRO A 262 15.94 -8.57 -6.15
C PRO A 262 16.32 -7.74 -4.91
N ALA A 263 17.52 -7.97 -4.36
CA ALA A 263 18.01 -7.29 -3.15
C ALA A 263 18.20 -5.77 -3.29
N SER A 264 18.21 -5.24 -4.53
CA SER A 264 18.31 -3.80 -4.81
C SER A 264 17.04 -3.02 -4.46
N VAL A 265 15.88 -3.67 -4.35
CA VAL A 265 14.67 -3.01 -3.85
C VAL A 265 14.95 -2.50 -2.42
N PRO A 266 14.55 -1.28 -2.04
CA PRO A 266 14.84 -0.78 -0.69
C PRO A 266 13.83 -1.29 0.35
N GLY A 267 12.57 -1.48 -0.04
CA GLY A 267 11.53 -1.89 0.89
C GLY A 267 10.28 -2.51 0.26
N ILE A 268 9.63 -3.35 1.07
CA ILE A 268 8.35 -4.01 0.80
C ILE A 268 7.34 -3.45 1.80
N CYS A 269 6.32 -2.76 1.29
CA CYS A 269 5.29 -2.08 2.08
C CYS A 269 3.96 -2.83 1.92
N PHE A 270 3.72 -3.87 2.72
CA PHE A 270 2.55 -4.76 2.54
C PHE A 270 1.22 -4.00 2.56
N LEU A 271 0.31 -4.38 1.67
CA LEU A 271 -1.11 -4.05 1.84
C LEU A 271 -1.73 -4.95 2.91
N SER A 272 -2.70 -4.43 3.67
CA SER A 272 -3.41 -5.22 4.69
C SER A 272 -4.51 -6.11 4.09
N GLY A 273 -4.96 -5.83 2.86
CA GLY A 273 -6.10 -6.51 2.26
C GLY A 273 -7.32 -6.41 3.17
N GLY A 274 -8.00 -7.55 3.38
CA GLY A 274 -9.15 -7.70 4.27
C GLY A 274 -8.82 -8.03 5.73
N GLN A 275 -7.53 -8.09 6.11
CA GLN A 275 -7.14 -8.41 7.49
C GLN A 275 -7.72 -7.42 8.48
N SER A 276 -8.03 -7.88 9.69
CA SER A 276 -8.33 -6.97 10.80
C SER A 276 -7.12 -6.06 11.10
N GLU A 277 -7.33 -4.98 11.84
CA GLU A 277 -6.21 -4.12 12.22
C GLU A 277 -5.16 -4.94 12.98
N GLU A 278 -5.60 -5.72 13.97
CA GLU A 278 -4.71 -6.51 14.82
C GLU A 278 -3.99 -7.63 14.06
N GLU A 279 -4.72 -8.37 13.22
CA GLU A 279 -4.15 -9.42 12.37
C GLU A 279 -3.04 -8.87 11.46
N ALA A 280 -3.27 -7.72 10.83
CA ALA A 280 -2.27 -7.08 9.96
C ALA A 280 -0.98 -6.71 10.72
N SER A 281 -1.08 -6.34 12.00
CA SER A 281 0.09 -6.05 12.85
C SER A 281 0.78 -7.32 13.34
N VAL A 282 0.02 -8.33 13.75
CA VAL A 282 0.57 -9.62 14.22
C VAL A 282 1.32 -10.32 13.09
N ASN A 283 0.75 -10.35 11.88
CA ASN A 283 1.39 -10.93 10.70
C ASN A 283 2.64 -10.15 10.29
N LEU A 284 2.59 -8.81 10.25
CA LEU A 284 3.76 -7.99 9.95
C LEU A 284 4.89 -8.20 10.97
N ASN A 285 4.53 -8.34 12.25
CA ASN A 285 5.48 -8.60 13.32
C ASN A 285 6.14 -9.98 13.13
N ALA A 286 5.35 -11.01 12.86
CA ALA A 286 5.87 -12.36 12.60
C ALA A 286 6.79 -12.37 11.35
N ILE A 287 6.43 -11.65 10.28
CA ILE A 287 7.26 -11.46 9.08
C ILE A 287 8.64 -10.89 9.44
N ASN A 288 8.69 -9.93 10.36
CA ASN A 288 9.93 -9.32 10.87
C ASN A 288 10.67 -10.16 11.93
N GLN A 289 10.08 -11.25 12.41
CA GLN A 289 10.71 -12.19 13.34
C GLN A 289 11.17 -13.51 12.69
N VAL A 290 10.80 -13.77 11.43
CA VAL A 290 11.24 -14.99 10.72
C VAL A 290 12.78 -15.11 10.69
N PRO A 291 13.34 -16.30 10.99
CA PRO A 291 14.78 -16.54 11.02
C PRO A 291 15.36 -16.77 9.61
N LEU A 292 15.00 -15.93 8.64
CA LEU A 292 15.53 -15.94 7.28
C LEU A 292 16.17 -14.58 6.97
N HIS A 293 17.20 -14.57 6.14
CA HIS A 293 17.81 -13.33 5.68
C HIS A 293 16.81 -12.51 4.83
N ARG A 294 16.74 -11.20 5.09
CA ARG A 294 15.83 -10.26 4.43
C ARG A 294 16.64 -9.02 4.03
N PRO A 295 17.05 -8.88 2.76
CA PRO A 295 17.84 -7.74 2.32
C PRO A 295 17.01 -6.44 2.18
N TRP A 296 15.68 -6.52 2.28
CA TRP A 296 14.74 -5.40 2.21
C TRP A 296 14.24 -4.98 3.58
N LYS A 297 13.79 -3.73 3.70
CA LYS A 297 12.89 -3.33 4.80
C LYS A 297 11.50 -3.95 4.58
N LEU A 298 10.94 -4.61 5.58
CA LEU A 298 9.59 -5.20 5.53
C LEU A 298 8.65 -4.38 6.43
N THR A 299 7.81 -3.56 5.82
CA THR A 299 6.94 -2.60 6.52
C THR A 299 5.52 -2.61 5.94
N PHE A 300 4.68 -1.66 6.34
CA PHE A 300 3.27 -1.57 5.96
C PHE A 300 3.00 -0.44 4.97
N SER A 301 1.97 -0.63 4.14
CA SER A 301 1.22 0.42 3.44
C SER A 301 -0.26 0.17 3.66
N TYR A 302 -0.76 0.66 4.79
CA TYR A 302 -2.07 0.28 5.32
C TYR A 302 -3.10 1.40 5.18
N GLY A 303 -4.27 1.04 4.65
CA GLY A 303 -5.46 1.90 4.67
C GLY A 303 -6.36 1.48 5.83
N ARG A 304 -7.21 0.48 5.58
CA ARG A 304 -8.16 -0.08 6.57
C ARG A 304 -7.49 -0.43 7.91
N ALA A 305 -6.33 -1.11 7.89
CA ALA A 305 -5.62 -1.54 9.11
C ALA A 305 -5.01 -0.40 9.97
N LEU A 306 -5.05 0.85 9.50
CA LEU A 306 -4.69 2.06 10.26
C LEU A 306 -5.89 2.98 10.55
N GLN A 307 -6.98 2.83 9.81
CA GLN A 307 -8.08 3.79 9.80
C GLN A 307 -9.39 3.23 10.35
N ALA A 308 -9.58 1.92 10.43
CA ALA A 308 -10.89 1.34 10.74
C ALA A 308 -11.40 1.76 12.13
N SER A 309 -10.58 1.59 13.17
CA SER A 309 -10.97 2.01 14.52
C SER A 309 -11.03 3.54 14.65
N ALA A 310 -10.18 4.28 13.93
CA ALA A 310 -10.23 5.74 13.92
C ALA A 310 -11.56 6.24 13.31
N LEU A 311 -11.98 5.67 12.18
CA LEU A 311 -13.25 5.98 11.54
C LEU A 311 -14.44 5.63 12.45
N ALA A 312 -14.39 4.48 13.12
CA ALA A 312 -15.41 4.04 14.08
C ALA A 312 -15.47 4.94 15.34
N ALA A 313 -14.34 5.52 15.76
CA ALA A 313 -14.28 6.49 16.85
C ALA A 313 -14.86 7.85 16.41
N TRP A 314 -14.60 8.29 15.17
CA TRP A 314 -15.05 9.58 14.67
C TRP A 314 -16.57 9.69 14.55
N LYS A 315 -17.22 8.72 13.87
CA LYS A 315 -18.67 8.71 13.62
C LYS A 315 -19.23 9.99 12.97
N GLY A 316 -18.39 10.76 12.26
CA GLY A 316 -18.78 12.03 11.63
C GLY A 316 -18.96 13.20 12.61
N LYS A 317 -18.53 13.04 13.86
CA LYS A 317 -18.78 13.99 14.95
C LYS A 317 -17.51 14.74 15.32
N ALA A 318 -17.57 16.08 15.28
CA ALA A 318 -16.40 16.93 15.54
C ALA A 318 -15.86 16.75 16.97
N GLU A 319 -16.76 16.53 17.94
CA GLU A 319 -16.41 16.27 19.34
C GLU A 319 -15.56 15.00 19.55
N ASN A 320 -15.57 14.07 18.59
CA ASN A 320 -14.79 12.83 18.65
C ASN A 320 -13.37 12.95 18.06
N LYS A 321 -12.93 14.17 17.68
CA LYS A 321 -11.60 14.40 17.08
C LYS A 321 -10.48 13.80 17.92
N ALA A 322 -10.42 14.08 19.22
CA ALA A 322 -9.35 13.58 20.09
C ALA A 322 -9.32 12.05 20.18
N ALA A 323 -10.48 11.40 20.35
CA ALA A 323 -10.59 9.94 20.38
C ALA A 323 -10.15 9.29 19.05
N THR A 324 -10.51 9.92 17.93
CA THR A 324 -10.12 9.49 16.59
C THR A 324 -8.60 9.53 16.40
N GLN A 325 -7.98 10.66 16.76
CA GLN A 325 -6.53 10.84 16.66
C GLN A 325 -5.78 9.86 17.55
N GLN A 326 -6.23 9.67 18.80
CA GLN A 326 -5.61 8.73 19.72
C GLN A 326 -5.65 7.30 19.18
N THR A 327 -6.76 6.90 18.55
CA THR A 327 -6.92 5.57 17.96
C THR A 327 -5.98 5.37 16.77
N PHE A 328 -5.92 6.36 15.87
CA PHE A 328 -5.00 6.35 14.74
C PHE A 328 -3.53 6.28 15.18
N ILE A 329 -3.11 7.13 16.13
CA ILE A 329 -1.74 7.14 16.67
C ILE A 329 -1.38 5.79 17.29
N THR A 330 -2.32 5.19 18.02
CA THR A 330 -2.11 3.87 18.64
C THR A 330 -1.85 2.80 17.58
N ARG A 331 -2.67 2.76 16.52
CA ARG A 331 -2.45 1.83 15.40
C ARG A 331 -1.16 2.11 14.65
N ALA A 332 -0.77 3.37 14.47
CA ALA A 332 0.51 3.73 13.86
C ALA A 332 1.70 3.22 14.69
N LYS A 333 1.67 3.42 16.02
CA LYS A 333 2.71 2.92 16.95
C LYS A 333 2.83 1.40 16.94
N ILE A 334 1.70 0.70 16.98
CA ILE A 334 1.66 -0.77 16.90
C ILE A 334 2.34 -1.26 15.62
N ASN A 335 1.96 -0.69 14.47
CA ASN A 335 2.54 -1.11 13.19
C ASN A 335 4.02 -0.70 13.04
N GLY A 336 4.42 0.44 13.63
CA GLY A 336 5.82 0.82 13.72
C GLY A 336 6.65 -0.19 14.52
N LEU A 337 6.15 -0.70 15.65
CA LEU A 337 6.77 -1.80 16.40
C LEU A 337 6.77 -3.12 15.61
N ALA A 338 5.67 -3.45 14.92
CA ALA A 338 5.56 -4.65 14.11
C ALA A 338 6.56 -4.66 12.95
N SER A 339 6.81 -3.51 12.31
CA SER A 339 7.84 -3.37 11.27
C SER A 339 9.27 -3.62 11.77
N LYS A 340 9.48 -3.61 13.09
CA LYS A 340 10.76 -3.94 13.74
C LYS A 340 10.78 -5.35 14.34
N GLY A 341 9.67 -6.08 14.31
CA GLY A 341 9.54 -7.37 14.99
C GLY A 341 9.47 -7.23 16.52
N GLU A 342 9.07 -6.06 17.02
CA GLU A 342 9.05 -5.73 18.46
C GLU A 342 7.62 -5.60 19.03
N TYR A 343 6.59 -5.81 18.20
CA TYR A 343 5.22 -5.77 18.67
C TYR A 343 4.90 -7.00 19.53
N LYS A 344 4.37 -6.76 20.72
CA LYS A 344 3.90 -7.78 21.66
C LYS A 344 2.39 -7.61 21.83
N PRO A 345 1.56 -8.50 21.25
CA PRO A 345 0.13 -8.47 21.48
C PRO A 345 -0.14 -8.73 22.96
N THR A 346 -0.88 -7.85 23.62
CA THR A 346 -1.18 -7.98 25.05
C THR A 346 -2.43 -8.82 25.33
N GLY A 347 -3.08 -9.35 24.29
CA GLY A 347 -4.36 -10.06 24.39
C GLY A 347 -5.57 -9.14 24.63
N ALA A 348 -5.35 -7.84 24.86
CA ALA A 348 -6.38 -6.83 25.11
C ALA A 348 -6.70 -5.96 23.87
N ALA A 349 -6.57 -6.53 22.67
CA ALA A 349 -6.96 -5.82 21.46
C ALA A 349 -8.46 -5.50 21.50
N GLY A 350 -8.83 -4.23 21.37
CA GLY A 350 -10.24 -3.81 21.44
C GLY A 350 -11.06 -4.46 20.33
N GLN A 351 -12.35 -4.72 20.60
CA GLN A 351 -13.26 -5.43 19.67
C GLN A 351 -13.25 -4.84 18.25
N ALA A 352 -13.12 -3.52 18.09
CA ALA A 352 -13.07 -2.88 16.77
C ALA A 352 -11.82 -3.29 15.95
N SER A 353 -10.68 -3.48 16.62
CA SER A 353 -9.40 -3.80 15.98
C SER A 353 -9.28 -5.26 15.52
N THR A 354 -10.12 -6.15 16.06
CA THR A 354 -10.13 -7.59 15.75
C THR A 354 -11.19 -7.97 14.71
N GLN A 355 -12.07 -7.04 14.33
CA GLN A 355 -13.08 -7.29 13.29
C GLN A 355 -12.42 -7.44 11.91
N SER A 356 -12.84 -8.46 11.18
CA SER A 356 -12.45 -8.64 9.78
C SER A 356 -12.83 -7.40 8.97
N LEU A 357 -11.88 -6.91 8.19
CA LEU A 357 -12.08 -5.75 7.31
C LEU A 357 -12.33 -6.18 5.87
N TYR A 358 -12.51 -7.48 5.63
CA TYR A 358 -12.72 -8.08 4.32
C TYR A 358 -13.96 -7.52 3.62
N THR A 359 -13.89 -7.46 2.30
CA THR A 359 -14.99 -7.11 1.42
C THR A 359 -14.74 -7.89 0.14
N ALA A 360 -15.66 -8.77 -0.23
CA ALA A 360 -15.53 -9.59 -1.43
C ALA A 360 -15.35 -8.70 -2.67
N SER A 361 -14.47 -9.10 -3.56
CA SER A 361 -14.15 -8.42 -4.81
C SER A 361 -13.87 -6.92 -4.61
N TYR A 362 -13.00 -6.58 -3.66
CA TYR A 362 -12.74 -5.19 -3.28
C TYR A 362 -12.12 -4.36 -4.43
N VAL A 363 -12.85 -3.33 -4.86
CA VAL A 363 -12.43 -2.34 -5.87
C VAL A 363 -12.31 -0.96 -5.22
N TYR A 364 -11.20 -0.25 -5.49
CA TYR A 364 -10.88 1.10 -4.99
C TYR A 364 -11.63 2.21 -5.74
#